data_AF-A0A2M7TU75-F1
#
_entry.id   AF-A0A2M7TU75-F1
#
_cell.length_a   1.000
_cell.length_b   1.000
_cell.length_c   1.000
_cell.angle_alpha   90.00
_cell.angle_beta   90.00
_cell.angle_gamma   90.00
#
_symmetry.space_group_name_H-M   'P 1'
#
loop_
_entity.id
_entity.type
_entity.pdbx_description
1 polymer ?
#
loop_
_entity_poly.entity_id
_entity_poly.type
_entity_poly.pdbx_seq_one_letter_code
_entity_poly.pdbx_strand_id
1 'polypeptide(L)'
;MAFFALGTIPGLLAIGYSSVKFQSNPQTSTSFSAIAGYLVLFFALFNINAQLSVVGLPNLSDAFATNSSYSKTVGSTGELAPIVNGQQIIKMDASSSGYTP
;
A
#
# COMPACT_ATOMS: atom_id res chain seq x y z
N MET A 1 15.78 -20.41 -2.45
CA MET A 1 14.66 -20.57 -3.41
C MET A 1 13.80 -21.80 -3.13
N ALA A 2 14.36 -22.99 -2.88
CA ALA A 2 13.58 -24.21 -2.64
C ALA A 2 12.53 -24.08 -1.51
N PHE A 3 12.90 -23.49 -0.35
CA PHE A 3 11.96 -23.27 0.75
C PHE A 3 10.84 -22.28 0.44
N PHE A 4 11.13 -21.24 -0.36
CA PHE A 4 10.11 -20.31 -0.84
C PHE A 4 9.11 -21.00 -1.76
N ALA A 5 9.60 -21.83 -2.69
CA ALA A 5 8.74 -22.63 -3.55
C ALA A 5 7.91 -23.61 -2.70
N LEU A 6 8.53 -24.33 -1.76
CA LEU A 6 7.82 -25.25 -0.86
C LEU A 6 6.72 -24.58 -0.05
N GLY A 7 6.96 -23.37 0.44
CA GLY A 7 5.98 -22.58 1.19
C GLY A 7 4.81 -22.09 0.34
N THR A 8 5.01 -21.84 -0.95
CA THR A 8 3.95 -21.37 -1.87
C THR A 8 3.18 -22.51 -2.54
N ILE A 9 3.72 -23.74 -2.56
CA ILE A 9 3.07 -24.93 -3.17
C ILE A 9 1.61 -25.10 -2.71
N PRO A 10 1.26 -25.11 -1.40
CA PRO A 10 -0.12 -25.35 -0.99
C PRO A 10 -1.10 -24.29 -1.51
N GLY A 11 -0.68 -23.02 -1.50
CA GLY A 11 -1.49 -21.91 -1.99
C GLY A 11 -1.66 -21.95 -3.51
N LEU A 12 -0.56 -22.15 -4.25
CA LEU A 12 -0.60 -22.26 -5.71
C LEU A 12 -1.39 -23.48 -6.17
N LEU A 13 -1.31 -24.60 -5.44
CA LEU A 13 -2.10 -25.81 -5.72
C LEU A 13 -3.60 -25.55 -5.51
N ALA A 14 -3.98 -24.87 -4.43
CA ALA A 14 -5.38 -24.52 -4.17
C ALA A 14 -5.95 -23.58 -5.25
N ILE A 15 -5.17 -22.57 -5.65
CA ILE A 15 -5.55 -21.64 -6.74
C ILE A 15 -5.64 -22.38 -8.08
N GLY A 16 -4.66 -23.23 -8.40
CA GLY A 16 -4.65 -24.00 -9.65
C GLY A 16 -5.81 -24.99 -9.73
N TYR A 17 -6.06 -25.75 -8.66
CA TYR A 17 -7.17 -26.70 -8.60
C TYR A 17 -8.52 -26.01 -8.72
N SER A 18 -8.73 -24.91 -7.98
CA SER A 18 -9.99 -24.14 -8.07
C SER A 18 -10.17 -23.56 -9.48
N SER A 19 -9.12 -23.02 -10.08
CA SER A 19 -9.16 -22.51 -11.46
C SER A 19 -9.64 -23.58 -12.45
N VAL A 20 -9.05 -24.77 -12.44
CA VAL A 20 -9.47 -25.87 -13.34
C VAL A 20 -10.92 -26.27 -13.09
N LYS A 21 -11.34 -26.38 -11.82
CA LYS A 21 -12.71 -26.74 -11.45
C LYS A 21 -13.72 -25.71 -11.96
N PHE A 22 -13.47 -24.41 -11.75
CA PHE A 22 -14.38 -23.35 -12.19
C PHE A 22 -14.37 -23.12 -13.70
N GLN A 23 -13.25 -23.39 -14.36
CA GLN A 23 -13.16 -23.28 -15.83
C GLN A 23 -13.87 -24.43 -16.55
N SER A 24 -14.03 -25.59 -15.90
CA SER A 24 -14.65 -26.79 -16.50
C SER A 24 -16.15 -26.66 -16.81
N ASN A 25 -16.85 -25.69 -16.21
CA ASN A 25 -18.26 -25.42 -16.47
C ASN A 25 -18.41 -24.04 -17.17
N PRO A 26 -19.05 -23.97 -18.35
CA PRO A 26 -19.16 -22.73 -19.13
C PRO A 26 -19.75 -21.53 -18.35
N GLN A 27 -20.72 -21.79 -17.47
CA GLN A 27 -21.38 -20.73 -16.70
C GLN A 27 -20.46 -20.14 -15.62
N THR A 28 -19.70 -20.97 -14.91
CA THR A 28 -18.77 -20.52 -13.86
C THR A 28 -17.46 -19.98 -14.41
N SER A 29 -17.04 -20.45 -15.58
CA SER A 29 -15.85 -20.01 -16.30
C SER A 29 -15.90 -18.52 -16.64
N THR A 30 -17.05 -18.06 -17.13
CA THR A 30 -17.26 -16.66 -17.52
C THR A 30 -17.18 -15.74 -16.29
N SER A 31 -17.89 -16.08 -15.22
CA SER A 31 -17.86 -15.31 -13.96
C SER A 31 -16.48 -15.33 -13.30
N PHE A 32 -15.81 -16.49 -13.26
CA PHE A 32 -14.47 -16.63 -12.70
C PHE A 32 -13.45 -15.74 -13.42
N SER A 33 -13.46 -15.76 -14.75
CA SER A 33 -12.57 -14.95 -15.58
C SER A 33 -12.84 -13.45 -15.41
N ALA A 34 -14.11 -13.05 -15.34
CA ALA A 34 -14.49 -11.66 -15.09
C ALA A 34 -14.00 -11.17 -13.72
N ILE A 35 -14.22 -11.96 -12.65
CA ILE A 35 -13.77 -11.63 -11.29
C ILE A 35 -12.25 -11.50 -11.23
N ALA A 36 -11.52 -12.46 -11.81
CA ALA A 36 -10.07 -12.41 -11.87
C ALA A 36 -9.58 -11.14 -12.60
N GLY A 37 -10.20 -10.79 -13.73
CA GLY A 37 -9.91 -9.57 -14.47
C GLY A 37 -10.18 -8.30 -13.65
N TYR A 38 -11.32 -8.23 -12.96
CA TYR A 38 -11.64 -7.09 -12.09
C TYR A 38 -10.65 -6.94 -10.93
N LEU A 39 -10.23 -8.05 -10.31
CA LEU A 39 -9.22 -8.03 -9.25
C LEU A 39 -7.88 -7.51 -9.76
N VAL A 40 -7.43 -7.96 -10.94
CA VAL A 40 -6.18 -7.47 -11.55
C VAL A 40 -6.28 -5.97 -11.83
N LEU A 41 -7.39 -5.50 -12.41
CA LEU A 41 -7.58 -4.08 -12.70
C LEU A 41 -7.61 -3.25 -11.42
N PHE A 42 -8.32 -3.72 -10.39
CA PHE A 42 -8.38 -3.07 -9.09
C PHE A 42 -6.99 -2.93 -8.46
N PHE A 43 -6.21 -4.01 -8.41
CA PHE A 43 -4.86 -3.96 -7.86
C PHE A 43 -3.91 -3.10 -8.70
N ALA A 44 -4.07 -3.05 -10.02
CA ALA A 44 -3.30 -2.15 -10.87
C ALA A 44 -3.56 -0.68 -10.50
N LEU A 45 -4.84 -0.28 -10.41
CA LEU A 45 -5.22 1.07 -10.01
C LEU A 45 -4.77 1.41 -8.57
N PHE A 46 -4.90 0.46 -7.65
CA PHE A 46 -4.42 0.60 -6.28
C PHE A 46 -2.90 0.85 -6.23
N ASN A 47 -2.11 0.08 -6.97
CA ASN A 47 -0.66 0.25 -7.02
C ASN A 47 -0.25 1.57 -7.68
N ILE A 48 -0.91 1.96 -8.77
CA ILE A 48 -0.70 3.27 -9.39
C ILE A 48 -0.97 4.38 -8.37
N ASN A 49 -2.10 4.30 -7.66
CA ASN A 49 -2.47 5.30 -6.67
C ASN A 49 -1.45 5.41 -5.53
N ALA A 50 -0.97 4.28 -5.01
CA ALA A 50 0.06 4.26 -3.98
C ALA A 50 1.37 4.91 -4.45
N GLN A 51 1.75 4.70 -5.72
CA GLN A 51 2.97 5.24 -6.30
C GLN A 51 2.90 6.76 -6.58
N LEU A 52 1.71 7.34 -6.75
CA LEU A 52 1.56 8.80 -6.96
C LEU A 52 2.18 9.60 -5.81
N SER A 53 2.00 9.12 -4.57
CA SER A 53 2.59 9.73 -3.37
C SER A 53 4.12 9.82 -3.42
N VAL A 54 4.77 8.83 -4.04
CA VAL A 54 6.23 8.77 -4.16
C VAL A 54 6.74 9.80 -5.18
N VAL A 55 5.96 10.07 -6.22
CA VAL A 55 6.29 11.06 -7.27
C VAL A 55 5.86 12.48 -6.86
N GLY A 56 5.21 12.63 -5.69
CA GLY A 56 4.72 13.91 -5.19
C GLY A 56 3.43 14.39 -5.87
N LEU A 57 2.71 13.49 -6.54
CA LEU A 57 1.39 13.75 -7.10
C LEU A 57 0.30 13.40 -6.08
N PRO A 58 -0.83 14.13 -6.09
CA PRO A 58 -1.94 13.84 -5.19
C PRO A 58 -2.50 12.45 -5.48
N ASN A 59 -2.67 11.66 -4.42
CA ASN A 59 -3.26 10.32 -4.49
C ASN A 59 -4.72 10.35 -4.02
N LEU A 60 -5.34 9.18 -3.86
CA LEU A 60 -6.75 9.09 -3.50
C LEU A 60 -6.97 9.46 -2.02
N SER A 61 -6.00 9.18 -1.15
CA SER A 61 -6.04 9.63 0.26
C SER A 61 -5.97 11.15 0.39
N ASP A 62 -5.28 11.86 -0.50
CA ASP A 62 -5.25 13.33 -0.47
C ASP A 62 -6.59 13.95 -0.88
N ALA A 63 -7.31 13.30 -1.81
CA ALA A 63 -8.64 13.74 -2.25
C ALA A 63 -9.71 13.52 -1.17
N PHE A 64 -9.57 12.48 -0.35
CA PHE A 64 -10.46 12.19 0.78
C PHE A 64 -9.96 12.69 2.13
N ALA A 65 -8.76 13.28 2.16
CA ALA A 65 -8.27 14.02 3.31
C ALA A 65 -9.19 15.21 3.50
N THR A 66 -10.16 15.06 4.42
CA THR A 66 -10.90 16.19 4.96
C THR A 66 -9.84 17.15 5.43
N ASN A 67 -9.85 18.40 4.92
CA ASN A 67 -8.87 19.45 5.21
C ASN A 67 -8.54 19.48 6.72
N SER A 68 -7.63 18.62 7.14
CA SER A 68 -6.83 18.83 8.32
C SER A 68 -5.91 19.89 7.79
N SER A 69 -6.36 21.14 7.92
CA SER A 69 -5.46 22.27 7.88
C SER A 69 -4.33 21.84 8.78
N TYR A 70 -3.21 21.44 8.16
CA TYR A 70 -1.95 21.39 8.83
C TYR A 70 -1.74 22.85 9.15
N SER A 71 -2.29 23.27 10.30
CA SER A 71 -1.86 24.46 10.97
C SER A 71 -0.40 24.16 11.17
N LYS A 72 0.41 24.68 10.24
CA LYS A 72 1.81 24.93 10.45
C LYS A 72 1.78 25.80 11.69
N THR A 73 1.80 25.15 12.84
CA THR A 73 2.24 25.73 14.07
C THR A 73 3.71 25.96 13.75
N VAL A 74 3.97 27.09 13.10
CA VAL A 74 5.27 27.74 13.15
C VAL A 74 5.45 27.88 14.64
N GLY A 75 6.19 26.92 15.22
CA GLY A 75 6.47 26.89 16.64
C GLY A 75 6.96 28.28 16.96
N SER A 76 6.12 29.03 17.68
CA SER A 76 6.51 30.28 18.26
C SER A 76 7.66 29.91 19.20
N THR A 77 8.87 30.30 18.83
CA THR A 77 10.07 30.34 19.69
C THR A 77 10.36 29.07 20.51
N GLY A 78 11.27 28.19 20.05
CA GLY A 78 11.87 27.21 20.95
C GLY A 78 12.62 26.06 20.27
N GLU A 79 13.95 26.19 20.26
CA GLU A 79 14.97 25.14 20.04
C GLU A 79 14.98 24.38 18.69
N LEU A 80 16.01 24.70 17.89
CA LEU A 80 16.47 23.85 16.80
C LEU A 80 16.90 22.49 17.36
N ALA A 81 16.68 21.42 16.58
CA ALA A 81 17.13 20.07 16.94
C ALA A 81 18.62 20.07 17.36
N PRO A 82 18.96 19.53 18.54
CA PRO A 82 20.31 19.65 19.08
C PRO A 82 21.32 18.92 18.20
N ILE A 83 22.47 19.58 17.98
CA ILE A 83 23.62 18.99 17.32
C ILE A 83 24.48 18.34 18.39
N VAL A 84 24.50 17.02 18.43
CA VAL A 84 25.35 16.24 19.36
C VAL A 84 26.44 15.58 18.53
N ASN A 85 27.71 15.89 18.81
CA ASN A 85 28.87 15.35 18.08
C ASN A 85 28.84 15.58 16.56
N GLY A 86 28.34 16.74 16.12
CA GLY A 86 28.23 17.08 14.69
C GLY A 86 27.06 16.43 13.96
N GLN A 87 26.20 15.69 14.66
CA GLN A 87 24.98 15.09 14.11
C GLN A 87 23.73 15.78 14.66
N GLN A 88 22.81 16.15 13.78
CA GLN A 88 21.51 16.70 14.16
C GLN A 88 20.56 15.57 14.54
N ILE A 89 20.07 15.57 15.77
CA ILE A 89 19.17 14.54 16.27
C ILE A 89 17.73 15.07 16.28
N ILE A 90 16.87 14.46 15.47
CA ILE A 90 15.42 14.75 15.42
C ILE A 90 14.69 13.58 16.07
N LYS A 91 13.86 13.86 17.08
CA LYS A 91 12.92 12.87 17.65
C LYS A 91 11.58 13.08 16.96
N MET A 92 10.96 11.98 16.55
CA MET A 92 9.63 11.98 15.94
C MET A 92 8.85 10.78 16.47
N ASP A 93 7.56 10.96 16.70
CA ASP A 93 6.63 9.88 16.98
C ASP A 93 6.20 9.23 15.67
N ALA A 94 6.34 7.90 15.60
CA ALA A 94 5.95 7.10 14.45
C ALA A 94 4.54 6.52 14.66
N SER A 95 3.67 6.71 13.67
CA SER A 95 2.31 6.17 13.65
C SER A 95 2.02 5.46 12.33
N SER A 96 0.92 4.70 12.27
CA SER A 96 0.47 4.07 11.01
C SER A 96 0.12 5.08 9.91
N SER A 97 -0.09 6.35 10.26
CA SER A 97 -0.42 7.46 9.36
C SER A 97 0.76 8.36 9.01
N GLY A 98 1.95 8.14 9.57
CA GLY A 98 3.14 8.96 9.29
C GLY A 98 3.96 9.31 10.53
N TYR A 99 4.81 10.32 10.39
CA TYR A 99 5.73 10.79 11.42
C TYR A 99 5.35 12.20 11.87
N THR A 100 5.30 12.41 13.18
CA THR A 100 5.09 13.72 13.79
C THR A 100 6.31 14.09 14.62
N PRO A 101 7.02 15.20 14.31
CA PRO A 101 8.10 15.70 15.15
C PRO A 101 7.61 16.22 16.50
#